data_AF-A0A8I0L765-F1
#
_entry.id   AF-A0A8I0L765-F1
#
_cell.length_a   1.000
_cell.length_b   1.000
_cell.length_c   1.000
_cell.angle_alpha   90.00
_cell.angle_beta   90.00
_cell.angle_gamma   90.00
#
_symmetry.space_group_name_H-M   'P 1'
#
loop_
_entity.id
_entity.type
_entity.pdbx_description
1 polymer ?
#
loop_
_entity_poly.entity_id
_entity_poly.type
_entity_poly.pdbx_seq_one_letter_code
_entity_poly.pdbx_strand_id
1 'polypeptide(L)'
;DYWGYNTVCFFAPNTSYESDHKHHHEGRELKQLVRELHENGIEVILDVVFNHTAEGNEMGPYFSFKGIDNNIYYMLTPDGK
;
A
#
# COMPACT_ATOMS: atom_id res chain seq x y z
N ASP A 1 -7.97 1.64 -10.03
CA ASP A 1 -6.84 0.76 -10.38
C ASP A 1 -7.18 -0.68 -10.05
N TYR A 2 -7.06 -1.58 -11.04
CA TYR A 2 -7.33 -3.01 -10.85
C TYR A 2 -6.10 -3.77 -10.34
N TRP A 3 -4.91 -3.42 -10.83
CA TRP A 3 -3.66 -4.06 -10.42
C TRP A 3 -3.09 -3.52 -9.09
N GLY A 4 -3.48 -2.32 -8.67
CA GLY A 4 -3.06 -1.78 -7.37
C GLY A 4 -1.63 -1.22 -7.30
N TYR A 5 -0.93 -1.03 -8.42
CA TYR A 5 0.40 -0.39 -8.49
C TYR A 5 0.36 1.13 -8.24
N ASN A 6 -0.33 1.52 -7.17
CA ASN A 6 -0.60 2.90 -6.80
C ASN A 6 -0.87 2.96 -5.28
N THR A 7 0.19 2.76 -4.48
CA THR A 7 0.08 2.47 -3.05
C THR A 7 -0.26 3.73 -2.21
N VAL A 8 -1.25 3.60 -1.33
CA VAL A 8 -1.68 4.65 -0.37
C VAL A 8 -0.94 4.52 0.97
N CYS A 9 -0.76 3.30 1.47
CA CYS A 9 -0.08 3.00 2.73
C CYS A 9 0.71 1.70 2.59
N PHE A 10 1.92 1.64 3.15
CA PHE A 10 2.81 0.49 3.01
C PHE A 10 2.62 -0.60 4.07
N PHE A 11 1.88 -0.30 5.15
CA PHE A 11 1.78 -1.18 6.32
C PHE A 11 0.37 -1.75 6.55
N ALA A 12 -0.61 -1.28 5.77
CA ALA A 12 -1.98 -1.76 5.84
C ALA A 12 -2.27 -2.66 4.63
N PRO A 13 -2.83 -3.85 4.82
CA PRO A 13 -3.38 -4.63 3.71
C PRO A 13 -4.51 -3.86 3.01
N ASN A 14 -4.77 -4.17 1.75
CA ASN A 14 -5.82 -3.51 0.99
C ASN A 14 -7.21 -4.02 1.44
N THR A 15 -8.02 -3.12 2.00
CA THR A 15 -9.37 -3.43 2.52
C THR A 15 -10.33 -3.88 1.41
N SER A 16 -10.09 -3.56 0.14
CA SER A 16 -10.93 -4.06 -0.95
C SER A 16 -10.79 -5.57 -1.20
N TYR A 17 -9.78 -6.22 -0.60
CA TYR A 17 -9.58 -7.67 -0.67
C TYR A 17 -10.15 -8.40 0.56
N GLU A 18 -10.72 -7.69 1.53
CA GLU A 18 -11.39 -8.30 2.66
C GLU A 18 -12.62 -9.10 2.21
N SER A 19 -12.79 -10.29 2.77
CA SER A 19 -13.96 -11.13 2.56
C SER A 19 -15.15 -10.69 3.42
N ASP A 20 -14.90 -10.20 4.63
CA ASP A 20 -15.89 -9.62 5.54
C ASP A 20 -15.71 -8.09 5.66
N HIS A 21 -16.72 -7.33 5.25
CA HIS A 21 -16.73 -5.87 5.35
C HIS A 21 -16.95 -5.33 6.78
N LYS A 22 -16.97 -6.20 7.80
CA LYS A 22 -17.00 -5.80 9.20
C LYS A 22 -15.59 -5.39 9.67
N HIS A 23 -15.42 -4.08 9.80
CA HIS A 23 -14.32 -3.33 10.44
C HIS A 23 -13.04 -4.10 10.84
N HIS A 24 -11.95 -3.76 10.15
CA HIS A 24 -10.55 -3.93 10.56
C HIS A 24 -10.13 -5.40 10.73
N HIS A 25 -10.45 -6.24 9.74
CA HIS A 25 -10.08 -7.66 9.73
C HIS A 25 -9.08 -8.02 8.64
N GLU A 26 -8.73 -7.11 7.74
CA GLU A 26 -7.73 -7.23 6.68
C GLU A 26 -6.41 -7.82 7.19
N GLY A 27 -5.94 -7.33 8.35
CA GLY A 27 -4.70 -7.84 8.96
C GLY A 27 -4.82 -9.26 9.49
N ARG A 28 -6.02 -9.68 9.93
CA ARG A 28 -6.28 -11.04 10.40
C ARG A 28 -6.49 -11.99 9.22
N GLU A 29 -7.27 -11.59 8.22
CA GLU A 29 -7.55 -12.38 7.03
C GLU A 29 -6.27 -12.66 6.23
N LEU A 30 -5.41 -11.65 6.04
CA LEU A 30 -4.12 -11.85 5.37
C LEU A 30 -3.25 -12.86 6.13
N LYS A 31 -3.21 -12.79 7.47
CA LYS A 31 -2.47 -13.76 8.29
C LYS A 31 -3.03 -15.17 8.16
N GLN A 32 -4.36 -15.31 8.11
CA GLN A 32 -5.01 -16.60 7.93
C GLN A 32 -4.72 -17.19 6.55
N LEU A 33 -4.77 -16.38 5.50
CA LEU A 33 -4.41 -16.78 4.14
C LEU A 33 -2.97 -17.28 4.07
N VAL A 34 -2.01 -16.49 4.57
CA VAL A 34 -0.58 -16.86 4.58
C VAL A 34 -0.35 -18.15 5.36
N ARG A 35 -1.03 -18.30 6.51
CA ARG A 35 -0.94 -19.53 7.30
C ARG A 35 -1.43 -20.75 6.53
N GLU A 36 -2.60 -20.68 5.92
CA GLU A 36 -3.18 -21.79 5.15
C GLU A 36 -2.30 -22.17 3.96
N LEU A 37 -1.75 -21.19 3.23
CA LEU A 37 -0.82 -21.43 2.13
C LEU A 37 0.45 -22.15 2.60
N HIS A 38 1.04 -21.70 3.72
CA HIS A 38 2.22 -22.36 4.29
C HIS A 38 1.92 -23.78 4.80
N GLU A 39 0.76 -24.03 5.42
CA GLU A 39 0.34 -25.38 5.83
C GLU A 39 0.22 -26.34 4.64
N ASN A 40 -0.01 -25.82 3.43
CA ASN A 40 -0.05 -26.56 2.17
C ASN A 40 1.27 -26.50 1.36
N GLY A 41 2.36 -26.00 1.95
CA GLY A 41 3.68 -25.95 1.30
C GLY A 41 3.81 -24.93 0.17
N ILE A 42 2.96 -23.89 0.15
CA ILE A 42 2.96 -22.82 -0.85
C ILE A 42 3.59 -21.57 -0.24
N GLU A 43 4.68 -21.08 -0.82
CA GLU A 43 5.31 -19.83 -0.39
C GLU A 43 4.50 -18.60 -0.82
N VAL A 44 4.60 -17.53 -0.04
CA VAL A 44 3.95 -16.25 -0.34
C VAL A 44 5.00 -15.18 -0.63
N ILE A 45 4.91 -14.58 -1.82
CA ILE A 45 5.71 -13.44 -2.23
C ILE A 45 4.75 -12.28 -2.47
N LEU A 46 5.02 -11.12 -1.86
CA LEU A 46 4.23 -9.91 -2.05
C LEU A 46 4.90 -9.03 -3.09
N ASP A 47 4.15 -8.64 -4.11
CA ASP A 47 4.56 -7.58 -5.02
C ASP A 47 4.45 -6.22 -4.31
N VAL A 48 5.53 -5.44 -4.30
CA VAL A 48 5.67 -4.21 -3.50
C VAL A 48 6.13 -3.05 -4.37
N VAL A 49 5.51 -1.89 -4.16
CA VAL A 49 5.73 -0.67 -4.95
C VAL A 49 6.28 0.44 -4.05
N PHE A 50 7.58 0.43 -3.81
CA PHE A 50 8.24 1.48 -2.99
C PHE A 50 8.81 2.64 -3.82
N ASN A 51 8.74 2.55 -5.14
CA ASN A 51 9.31 3.54 -6.06
C ASN A 51 8.42 4.77 -6.26
N HIS A 52 7.11 4.66 -6.02
CA HIS A 52 6.16 5.79 -6.07
C HIS A 52 4.97 5.56 -5.13
N THR A 53 4.11 6.57 -5.00
CA THR A 53 2.90 6.55 -4.16
C THR A 53 1.69 7.04 -4.93
N ALA A 54 0.49 6.83 -4.40
CA ALA A 54 -0.76 7.34 -4.97
C ALA A 54 -0.97 8.85 -4.83
N GLU A 55 -0.09 9.58 -4.16
CA GLU A 55 -0.19 11.04 -4.11
C GLU A 55 0.20 11.70 -5.44
N GLY A 56 0.95 11.02 -6.31
CA GLY A 56 1.33 11.55 -7.63
C GLY A 56 2.16 12.84 -7.57
N ASN A 57 2.12 13.65 -8.62
CA ASN A 57 2.83 14.92 -8.73
C ASN A 57 2.09 16.08 -8.04
N GLU A 58 2.50 17.33 -8.23
CA GLU A 58 1.93 18.51 -7.57
C GLU A 58 0.42 18.72 -7.78
N MET A 59 -0.13 18.18 -8.88
CA MET A 59 -1.56 18.21 -9.20
C MET A 59 -2.35 17.04 -8.58
N GLY A 60 -1.65 16.08 -7.97
CA GLY A 60 -2.23 14.95 -7.29
C GLY A 60 -2.71 15.27 -5.86
N PRO A 61 -3.41 14.33 -5.22
CA PRO A 61 -3.98 14.53 -3.89
C PRO A 61 -2.91 14.58 -2.78
N TYR A 62 -3.31 15.13 -1.63
CA TYR A 62 -2.52 15.21 -0.41
C TYR A 62 -3.27 14.45 0.68
N PHE A 63 -2.71 13.32 1.12
CA PHE A 63 -3.34 12.48 2.15
C PHE A 63 -2.34 11.82 3.12
N SER A 64 -1.04 11.81 2.83
CA SER A 64 -0.01 11.19 3.67
C SER A 64 1.34 11.93 3.55
N PHE A 65 2.27 11.40 2.76
CA PHE A 65 3.68 11.78 2.76
C PHE A 65 3.90 13.23 2.34
N LYS A 66 3.16 13.72 1.34
CA LYS A 66 3.21 15.13 0.92
C LYS A 66 2.83 16.09 2.04
N GLY A 67 1.82 15.73 2.82
CA GLY A 67 1.31 16.54 3.93
C GLY A 67 2.18 16.45 5.19
N ILE A 68 2.90 15.36 5.37
CA ILE A 68 3.81 15.16 6.52
C ILE A 68 5.14 15.88 6.26
N ASP A 69 5.86 15.50 5.19
CA ASP A 69 7.11 16.17 4.77
C ASP A 69 7.51 15.78 3.34
N ASN A 70 7.03 16.56 2.36
CA ASN A 70 7.25 16.30 0.94
C ASN A 70 8.75 16.16 0.55
N ASN A 71 9.63 16.95 1.16
CA ASN A 71 11.05 17.01 0.81
C ASN A 71 11.83 15.80 1.32
N ILE A 72 11.33 15.11 2.35
CA ILE A 72 11.91 13.87 2.88
C ILE A 72 11.44 12.67 2.06
N TYR A 73 10.14 12.63 1.73
CA TYR A 73 9.53 11.44 1.15
C TYR A 73 9.59 11.36 -0.38
N TYR A 74 9.74 12.48 -1.09
CA TYR A 74 9.81 12.51 -2.55
C TYR A 74 11.15 13.03 -3.06
N MET A 75 11.60 12.42 -4.17
CA MET A 75 12.69 12.99 -4.95
C MET A 75 12.16 14.15 -5.77
N LEU A 76 12.59 15.36 -5.42
CA LEU A 76 12.14 16.59 -6.07
C LEU A 76 13.20 17.14 -7.03
N THR A 77 12.73 17.86 -8.02
CA THR A 77 13.57 18.74 -8.84
C THR A 77 14.15 19.89 -7.98
N PRO A 78 15.19 20.59 -8.45
CA PRO A 78 15.74 21.76 -7.74
C PRO A 78 14.70 22.85 -7.44
N ASP A 79 13.63 22.92 -8.23
CA ASP A 79 12.52 23.86 -8.08
C ASP A 79 11.48 23.40 -7.03
N GLY A 80 11.70 22.26 -6.37
CA GLY A 80 10.81 21.71 -5.35
C GLY A 80 9.53 21.09 -5.90
N LYS A 81 9.52 20.78 -7.20
CA LYS A 81 8.44 20.04 -7.87
C LYS A 81 8.77 18.57 -8.00
#